data_AF-A0A1Q3Z1J1-F1
#
_entry.id   AF-A0A1Q3Z1J1-F1
#
_cell.length_a   1.000
_cell.length_b   1.000
_cell.length_c   1.000
_cell.angle_alpha   90.00
_cell.angle_beta   90.00
_cell.angle_gamma   90.00
#
_symmetry.space_group_name_H-M   'P 1'
#
loop_
_entity.id
_entity.type
_entity.pdbx_description
1 polymer ?
#
loop_
_entity_poly.entity_id
_entity_poly.type
_entity_poly.pdbx_seq_one_letter_code
_entity_poly.pdbx_strand_id
1 'polypeptide(L)' 'MKPAIEPNANISDEGVAEFLSLARSANVFFDIVHDRLTVRAVNPNWRMWAPIRHLLDEIGPARIEACVRRSAGHGYTVH' A
#
# COMPACT_ATOMS: atom_id res chain seq x y z
N MET A 1 16.06 -16.97 -25.05
CA MET A 1 14.90 -16.89 -24.14
C MET A 1 15.19 -15.78 -23.14
N LYS A 2 14.48 -14.65 -23.20
CA LYS A 2 14.60 -13.60 -22.19
C LYS A 2 13.99 -14.13 -20.89
N PRO A 3 14.67 -14.12 -19.74
CA PRO A 3 13.95 -14.25 -18.48
C PRO A 3 13.01 -13.04 -18.38
N ALA A 4 11.74 -13.32 -18.14
CA ALA A 4 10.77 -12.32 -17.75
C ALA A 4 11.36 -11.60 -16.54
N ILE A 5 11.53 -10.29 -16.67
CA ILE A 5 11.84 -9.43 -15.53
C ILE A 5 10.64 -9.63 -14.60
N GLU A 6 10.81 -10.41 -13.54
CA GLU A 6 9.83 -10.49 -12.47
C GLU A 6 9.64 -9.05 -11.97
N PRO A 7 8.42 -8.49 -11.96
CA PRO A 7 8.21 -7.17 -11.40
C PRO A 7 8.52 -7.23 -9.91
N ASN A 8 9.77 -6.87 -9.61
CA ASN A 8 10.34 -6.52 -8.32
C ASN A 8 9.95 -7.43 -7.14
N ALA A 9 10.53 -8.63 -7.10
CA ALA A 9 10.50 -9.54 -5.95
C ALA A 9 11.23 -9.00 -4.69
N ASN A 10 11.67 -7.74 -4.64
CA ASN A 10 12.59 -7.24 -3.62
C ASN A 10 11.90 -6.51 -2.45
N ILE A 11 10.71 -5.94 -2.63
CA ILE A 11 10.02 -5.27 -1.50
C ILE A 11 9.40 -6.37 -0.63
N SER A 12 9.80 -6.51 0.63
CA SER A 12 9.19 -7.47 1.59
C SER A 12 7.81 -6.99 2.07
N ASP A 13 6.99 -7.87 2.69
CA ASP A 13 5.73 -7.46 3.33
C ASP A 13 5.94 -6.32 4.35
N GLU A 14 7.06 -6.32 5.06
CA GLU A 14 7.47 -5.24 5.96
C GLU A 14 7.66 -3.91 5.22
N GLY A 15 8.30 -3.92 4.05
CA GLY A 15 8.46 -2.74 3.21
C GLY A 15 7.13 -2.18 2.67
N VAL A 16 6.13 -3.06 2.44
CA VAL A 16 4.77 -2.61 2.09
C VAL A 16 4.10 -1.93 3.29
N ALA A 17 4.28 -2.45 4.50
CA ALA A 17 3.75 -1.84 5.72
C ALA A 17 4.42 -0.48 6.03
N GLU A 18 5.73 -0.37 5.81
CA GLU A 18 6.45 0.91 5.93
C GLU A 18 5.94 1.93 4.90
N PHE A 19 5.76 1.52 3.63
CA PHE A 19 5.16 2.36 2.60
C PHE A 19 3.78 2.88 3.03
N LEU A 20 2.90 2.02 3.54
CA LEU A 20 1.57 2.42 4.04
C LEU A 20 1.68 3.41 5.20
N SER A 21 2.68 3.25 6.07
CA SER A 21 2.94 4.17 7.19
C SER A 21 3.44 5.54 6.71
N LEU A 22 4.28 5.58 5.68
CA LEU A 22 4.73 6.81 5.02
C LEU A 22 3.58 7.51 4.30
N ALA A 23 2.72 6.75 3.60
CA ALA A 23 1.52 7.28 2.97
C ALA A 23 0.58 7.93 3.99
N ARG A 24 0.34 7.25 5.12
CA ARG A 24 -0.46 7.77 6.24
C ARG A 24 0.13 9.06 6.79
N SER A 25 1.45 9.17 6.90
CA SER A 25 2.14 10.39 7.32
C SER A 25 1.95 11.55 6.34
N ALA A 26 1.72 11.26 5.05
CA ALA A 26 1.36 12.24 4.03
C ALA A 26 -0.16 12.52 3.95
N ASN A 27 -0.97 12.00 4.88
CA ASN A 27 -2.43 11.98 4.87
C ASN A 27 -3.05 11.30 3.62
N VAL A 28 -2.39 10.25 3.12
CA VAL A 28 -2.88 9.36 2.07
C VAL A 28 -3.16 7.99 2.68
N PHE A 29 -4.40 7.54 2.60
CA PHE A 29 -4.90 6.33 3.24
C PHE A 29 -5.32 5.31 2.18
N PHE A 30 -5.06 4.03 2.47
CA PHE A 30 -5.48 2.89 1.66
C PHE A 30 -6.48 2.07 2.48
N ASP A 31 -7.63 1.77 1.88
CA ASP A 31 -8.73 1.07 2.54
C ASP A 31 -9.41 0.07 1.58
N ILE A 32 -10.19 -0.87 2.11
CA ILE A 32 -10.98 -1.80 1.31
C ILE A 32 -12.45 -1.39 1.41
N VAL A 33 -12.97 -0.80 0.34
CA VAL A 33 -14.37 -0.35 0.27
C VAL A 33 -15.07 -1.16 -0.82
N HIS A 34 -16.17 -1.84 -0.49
CA HIS A 34 -16.89 -2.74 -1.41
C HIS A 34 -15.98 -3.77 -2.10
N ASP A 35 -15.12 -4.44 -1.33
CA ASP A 35 -14.13 -5.43 -1.79
C ASP A 35 -13.07 -4.87 -2.77
N ARG A 36 -12.89 -3.55 -2.83
CA ARG A 36 -11.92 -2.91 -3.70
C ARG A 36 -10.95 -2.03 -2.92
N LEU A 37 -9.66 -2.13 -3.27
CA LEU A 37 -8.65 -1.18 -2.80
C LEU A 37 -9.01 0.24 -3.24
N THR A 38 -9.22 1.10 -2.26
CA THR A 38 -9.57 2.51 -2.45
C THR A 38 -8.50 3.39 -1.80
N VAL A 39 -8.11 4.45 -2.50
CA VAL A 39 -7.18 5.46 -1.97
C VAL A 39 -7.97 6.69 -1.58
N ARG A 40 -7.76 7.17 -0.36
CA ARG A 40 -8.37 8.38 0.17
C ARG A 40 -7.28 9.35 0.62
N ALA A 41 -7.31 10.58 0.12
CA ALA A 41 -6.43 11.66 0.58
C ALA A 41 -7.25 12.69 1.35
N VAL A 42 -6.81 13.10 2.53
CA VAL A 42 -7.49 14.11 3.37
C VAL A 42 -6.47 15.17 3.77
N ASN A 43 -6.55 16.36 3.17
CA ASN A 43 -5.51 17.40 3.33
C ASN A 43 -4.08 16.83 3.13
N PRO A 44 -3.78 16.24 1.96
CA PRO A 44 -2.53 15.54 1.71
C PRO A 44 -1.31 16.48 1.73
N ASN A 45 -0.22 16.00 2.34
CA ASN A 45 1.07 16.67 2.24
C ASN A 45 1.79 16.20 0.97
N TRP A 46 1.60 16.94 -0.13
CA TRP A 46 2.18 16.59 -1.42
C TRP A 46 3.70 16.59 -1.44
N ARG A 47 4.36 17.38 -0.59
CA ARG A 47 5.82 17.39 -0.48
C ARG A 47 6.35 16.08 0.11
N MET A 48 5.59 15.44 1.00
CA MET A 48 5.91 14.11 1.53
C MET A 48 5.48 12.99 0.60
N TRP A 49 4.33 13.14 -0.09
CA TRP A 49 3.80 12.12 -0.98
C TRP A 49 4.59 11.96 -2.29
N ALA A 50 4.99 13.07 -2.92
CA ALA A 50 5.68 13.05 -4.22
C ALA A 50 6.91 12.13 -4.27
N PRO A 51 7.85 12.16 -3.31
CA PRO A 51 9.05 11.32 -3.37
C PRO A 51 8.74 9.83 -3.21
N ILE A 52 7.66 9.44 -2.53
CA ILE A 52 7.33 8.02 -2.26
C ILE A 52 6.28 7.45 -3.22
N ARG A 53 5.68 8.28 -4.09
CA ARG A 53 4.62 7.86 -5.02
C ARG A 53 5.05 6.76 -5.98
N HIS A 54 6.31 6.77 -6.42
CA HIS A 54 6.83 5.77 -7.36
C HIS A 54 6.77 4.34 -6.80
N LEU A 55 6.82 4.19 -5.46
CA LEU A 55 6.68 2.91 -4.78
C LEU A 55 5.31 2.25 -5.03
N LEU A 56 4.28 3.00 -5.44
CA LEU A 56 3.00 2.41 -5.86
C LEU A 56 3.16 1.50 -7.07
N ASP A 57 3.96 1.94 -8.04
CA ASP A 57 4.22 1.18 -9.26
C ASP A 57 5.13 -0.01 -8.95
N GLU A 58 6.13 0.19 -8.10
CA GLU A 58 7.07 -0.86 -7.71
C GLU A 58 6.45 -1.96 -6.84
N ILE A 59 5.54 -1.60 -5.92
CA ILE A 59 4.86 -2.56 -5.04
C ILE A 59 3.70 -3.24 -5.78
N GLY A 60 2.96 -2.46 -6.58
CA GLY A 60 1.78 -2.91 -7.29
C GLY A 60 0.52 -3.03 -6.42
N PRO A 61 -0.67 -2.88 -7.02
CA PRO A 61 -1.94 -2.80 -6.31
C PRO A 61 -2.30 -4.10 -5.58
N ALA A 62 -1.97 -5.27 -6.14
CA ALA A 62 -2.31 -6.56 -5.54
C ALA A 62 -1.63 -6.78 -4.17
N ARG A 63 -0.38 -6.33 -4.03
CA ARG A 63 0.38 -6.47 -2.78
C ARG A 63 -0.09 -5.48 -1.71
N ILE A 64 -0.37 -4.25 -2.12
CA ILE A 64 -0.98 -3.24 -1.25
C ILE A 64 -2.33 -3.76 -0.74
N GLU A 65 -3.18 -4.26 -1.62
CA GLU A 65 -4.48 -4.81 -1.26
C GLU A 65 -4.35 -5.97 -0.27
N ALA A 66 -3.47 -6.94 -0.53
CA ALA A 66 -3.24 -8.06 0.39
C ALA A 66 -2.79 -7.59 1.79
N CYS A 67 -1.91 -6.59 1.86
CA CYS A 67 -1.44 -6.03 3.13
C CYS A 67 -2.55 -5.27 3.89
N VAL A 68 -3.35 -4.47 3.18
CA VAL A 68 -4.49 -3.75 3.76
C VAL A 68 -5.57 -4.73 4.23
N ARG A 69 -5.90 -5.76 3.44
CA ARG A 69 -6.84 -6.83 3.83
C ARG A 69 -6.36 -7.56 5.08
N ARG A 70 -5.06 -7.88 5.19
CA ARG A 70 -4.47 -8.50 6.39
C ARG A 70 -4.58 -7.60 7.63
N SER A 71 -4.38 -6.29 7.44
CA SER A 71 -4.46 -5.30 8.53
C SER A 71 -5.90 -5.03 8.98
N ALA A 72 -6.84 -4.92 8.04
CA ALA A 72 -8.28 -4.83 8.33
C ALA A 72 -8.83 -6.12 8.96
N GLY A 73 -8.23 -7.26 8.59
CA GLY A 73 -8.50 -8.58 9.15
C GLY A 73 -8.24 -8.72 10.65
N HIS A 74 -7.43 -7.83 11.22
CA HIS A 74 -7.11 -7.81 12.64
C HIS A 74 -8.14 -7.04 13.50
N GLY A 75 -9.19 -6.49 12.87
CA GLY A 75 -10.24 -5.70 13.52
C GLY A 75 -11.51 -6.46 13.91
N TYR A 76 -11.58 -7.77 13.71
CA TYR A 76 -12.75 -8.60 14.05
C TYR A 76 -12.42 -9.77 14.99
N THR A 77 -11.70 -9.52 16.09
CA THR A 77 -11.94 -10.36 17.27
C THR A 77 -13.22 -9.89 17.92
N VAL A 78 -14.31 -10.58 17.60
CA VAL A 78 -15.55 -10.57 18.38
C VAL A 78 -15.20 -11.21 19.73
N HIS A 79 -15.06 -10.38 20.77
CA HIS A 79 -15.12 -10.82 22.16
C HIS A 79 -16.56 -10.71 22.66
#